data_AF-H8XAD2-F1
#
_entry.id   AF-H8XAD2-F1
#
_cell.length_a   1.000
_cell.length_b   1.000
_cell.length_c   1.000
_cell.angle_alpha   90.00
_cell.angle_beta   90.00
_cell.angle_gamma   90.00
#
_symmetry.space_group_name_H-M   'P 1'
#
loop_
_entity.id
_entity.type
_entity.pdbx_description
1 polymer ?
#
loop_
_entity_poly.entity_id
_entity_poly.type
_entity_poly.pdbx_seq_one_letter_code
_entity_poly.pdbx_strand_id
1 'polypeptide(L)'
;MAREECVILESKDNFLSIDQVIRKRPYYTTVRLITAPSSQFTPKPFLREVSTTTNLMELIRSKKSAYKSYIEAIPLDQVDLDPAFQNKLQFYGPKDEVIIHLDQASYQKLPNLHQDQKHDRYGSISSFDYSQVKKLTNDKIGHGENDYSRYRYKIKIKFSQPEFEFIIKTLFNNVHAESYIYDPGMELPTPQVHKDTVSMPVLSNNGLELDDYTTDTQELITLFTHLEPSQITNSSQYETFPLTRYTMNNVYCESITGTNWEILSLHTKDTHMFIQKNEKVAIVHVER
;
A
#
# COMPACT_ATOMS: atom_id res chain seq x y z
N MET A 1 7.84 -5.10 -14.50
CA MET A 1 9.25 -5.03 -13.99
C MET A 1 9.19 -5.28 -12.51
N ALA A 2 9.88 -6.30 -12.01
CA ALA A 2 9.96 -6.58 -10.59
C ALA A 2 11.03 -5.68 -9.93
N ARG A 3 10.77 -5.23 -8.70
CA ARG A 3 11.70 -4.41 -7.92
C ARG A 3 11.92 -5.07 -6.55
N GLU A 4 13.17 -5.32 -6.23
CA GLU A 4 13.58 -5.87 -4.94
C GLU A 4 14.08 -4.75 -4.02
N GLU A 5 13.63 -4.79 -2.76
CA GLU A 5 14.08 -3.92 -1.68
C GLU A 5 14.47 -4.79 -0.47
N CYS A 6 15.71 -4.67 0.01
CA CYS A 6 16.17 -5.34 1.23
C CYS A 6 15.97 -4.43 2.44
N VAL A 7 15.29 -4.92 3.48
CA VAL A 7 14.93 -4.14 4.67
C VAL A 7 15.48 -4.78 5.93
N ILE A 8 16.32 -4.06 6.68
CA ILE A 8 16.93 -4.58 7.92
C ILE A 8 15.93 -4.47 9.08
N LEU A 9 15.74 -5.55 9.83
CA LEU A 9 14.74 -5.62 10.91
C LEU A 9 15.18 -4.91 12.20
N GLU A 10 16.50 -4.79 12.45
CA GLU A 10 17.08 -4.31 13.72
C GLU A 10 18.17 -3.22 13.53
N SER A 11 18.02 -2.32 12.56
CA SER A 11 19.01 -1.25 12.34
C SER A 11 18.59 0.09 12.96
N LYS A 12 19.49 0.73 13.72
CA LYS A 12 19.34 2.12 14.17
C LYS A 12 19.56 3.15 13.04
N ASP A 13 20.21 2.74 11.93
CA ASP A 13 20.80 3.67 10.97
C ASP A 13 20.47 3.42 9.49
N ASN A 14 19.50 2.56 9.10
CA ASN A 14 19.00 2.56 7.70
C ASN A 14 17.54 2.08 7.47
N PHE A 15 16.84 2.94 6.70
CA PHE A 15 15.67 2.89 5.81
C PHE A 15 14.49 1.91 6.02
N LEU A 16 13.36 2.48 6.46
CA LEU A 16 11.97 2.00 6.46
C LEU A 16 11.70 0.67 7.19
N SER A 17 11.07 0.71 8.38
CA SER A 17 10.58 -0.51 9.05
C SER A 17 9.61 -1.31 8.17
N ILE A 18 9.54 -2.65 8.31
CA ILE A 18 8.56 -3.53 7.62
C ILE A 18 7.13 -2.98 7.74
N ASP A 19 6.75 -2.49 8.91
CA ASP A 19 5.43 -1.89 9.12
C ASP A 19 5.19 -0.66 8.23
N GLN A 20 6.21 0.14 7.95
CA GLN A 20 6.13 1.26 7.01
C GLN A 20 6.00 0.78 5.56
N VAL A 21 6.63 -0.35 5.21
CA VAL A 21 6.47 -1.00 3.90
C VAL A 21 5.04 -1.52 3.72
N ILE A 22 4.52 -2.26 4.69
CA ILE A 22 3.13 -2.73 4.72
C ILE A 22 2.15 -1.54 4.67
N ARG A 23 2.45 -0.44 5.37
CA ARG A 23 1.62 0.77 5.37
C ARG A 23 1.77 1.63 4.10
N LYS A 24 2.66 1.29 3.15
CA LYS A 24 2.70 1.97 1.83
C LYS A 24 1.36 1.79 1.10
N ARG A 25 0.65 0.69 1.38
CA ARG A 25 -0.72 0.48 0.94
C ARG A 25 -1.63 0.42 2.17
N PRO A 26 -2.78 1.09 2.14
CA PRO A 26 -3.77 1.04 3.22
C PRO A 26 -4.50 -0.31 3.27
N TYR A 27 -4.51 -1.03 2.16
CA TYR A 27 -5.40 -2.13 1.90
C TYR A 27 -4.79 -3.11 0.89
N TYR A 28 -5.13 -4.38 1.08
CA TYR A 28 -4.74 -5.49 0.23
C TYR A 28 -5.98 -6.30 -0.17
N THR A 29 -6.10 -6.65 -1.45
CA THR A 29 -7.20 -7.48 -1.97
C THR A 29 -7.10 -8.91 -1.47
N THR A 30 -5.88 -9.45 -1.38
CA THR A 30 -5.60 -10.77 -0.82
C THR A 30 -4.34 -10.70 0.03
N VAL A 31 -4.38 -11.31 1.21
CA VAL A 31 -3.23 -11.49 2.09
C VAL A 31 -3.09 -12.96 2.41
N ARG A 32 -1.88 -13.49 2.18
CA ARG A 32 -1.47 -14.80 2.68
C ARG A 32 -0.37 -14.57 3.70
N LEU A 33 -0.60 -15.08 4.90
CA LEU A 33 0.31 -14.93 6.03
C LEU A 33 0.69 -16.33 6.50
N ILE A 34 1.98 -16.65 6.48
CA ILE A 34 2.51 -17.91 6.98
C ILE A 34 3.16 -17.66 8.34
N THR A 35 2.81 -18.50 9.30
CA THR A 35 3.39 -18.49 10.65
C THR A 35 3.88 -19.85 11.07
N ALA A 36 4.72 -19.86 12.11
CA ALA A 36 4.93 -21.03 12.95
C ALA A 36 3.59 -21.71 13.33
N PRO A 37 3.54 -23.05 13.44
CA PRO A 37 2.28 -23.80 13.64
C PRO A 37 1.49 -23.43 14.90
N SER A 38 2.17 -22.93 15.95
CA SER A 38 1.57 -22.55 17.23
C SER A 38 1.07 -21.10 17.26
N SER A 39 1.44 -20.28 16.29
CA SER A 39 1.05 -18.88 16.22
C SER A 39 -0.42 -18.75 15.84
N GLN A 40 -1.14 -17.87 16.53
CA GLN A 40 -2.50 -17.50 16.18
C GLN A 40 -2.49 -16.12 15.53
N PHE A 41 -3.21 -16.02 14.41
CA PHE A 41 -3.47 -14.75 13.76
C PHE A 41 -4.97 -14.44 13.84
N THR A 42 -5.30 -13.20 14.21
CA THR A 42 -6.68 -12.70 14.22
C THR A 42 -6.70 -11.35 13.52
N PRO A 43 -7.29 -11.23 12.32
CA PRO A 43 -7.38 -9.95 11.64
C PRO A 43 -8.31 -9.01 12.40
N LYS A 44 -8.01 -7.72 12.33
CA LYS A 44 -8.94 -6.69 12.82
C LYS A 44 -10.09 -6.56 11.81
N PRO A 45 -11.33 -6.44 12.29
CA PRO A 45 -12.45 -6.17 11.41
C PRO A 45 -12.31 -4.77 10.80
N PHE A 46 -12.92 -4.54 9.64
CA PHE A 46 -13.00 -3.23 9.02
C PHE A 46 -14.21 -3.23 8.07
N LEU A 47 -14.71 -2.04 7.76
CA LEU A 47 -15.78 -1.84 6.79
C LEU A 47 -15.17 -1.27 5.49
N ARG A 48 -15.45 -1.92 4.37
CA ARG A 48 -15.19 -1.39 3.03
C ARG A 48 -16.50 -0.89 2.44
N GLU A 49 -16.54 0.38 2.05
CA GLU A 49 -17.66 0.97 1.33
C GLU A 49 -17.18 1.47 -0.03
N VAL A 50 -17.93 1.13 -1.08
CA VAL A 50 -17.67 1.58 -2.44
C VAL A 50 -18.85 2.45 -2.87
N SER A 51 -18.57 3.65 -3.36
CA SER A 51 -19.60 4.62 -3.73
C SER A 51 -19.14 5.50 -4.88
N THR A 52 -20.09 6.13 -5.56
CA THR A 52 -19.82 7.27 -6.43
C THR A 52 -20.33 8.52 -5.74
N THR A 53 -19.56 9.62 -5.80
CA THR A 53 -19.96 10.87 -5.14
C THR A 53 -19.49 12.09 -5.90
N THR A 54 -20.31 13.13 -5.88
CA THR A 54 -19.95 14.48 -6.33
C THR A 54 -19.53 15.40 -5.18
N ASN A 55 -19.64 14.93 -3.93
CA ASN A 55 -19.27 15.68 -2.73
C ASN A 55 -18.20 14.93 -1.92
N LEU A 56 -17.02 14.76 -2.51
CA LEU A 56 -15.89 14.08 -1.87
C LEU A 56 -15.47 14.78 -0.55
N MET A 57 -15.59 16.11 -0.46
CA MET A 57 -15.29 16.85 0.77
C MET A 57 -16.16 16.43 1.94
N GLU A 58 -17.47 16.27 1.71
CA GLU A 58 -18.40 15.80 2.75
C GLU A 58 -18.11 14.35 3.14
N LEU A 59 -17.81 13.48 2.18
CA LEU A 59 -17.38 12.11 2.47
C LEU A 59 -16.15 12.10 3.38
N ILE A 60 -15.08 12.84 3.04
CA ILE A 60 -13.87 12.94 3.87
C ILE A 60 -14.20 13.46 5.26
N ARG A 61 -15.02 14.52 5.38
CA ARG A 61 -15.45 15.07 6.67
C ARG A 61 -16.21 14.03 7.51
N SER A 62 -17.14 13.29 6.90
CA SER A 62 -17.95 12.28 7.58
C SER A 62 -17.12 11.11 8.11
N LYS A 63 -16.05 10.73 7.41
CA LYS A 63 -15.20 9.59 7.81
C LYS A 63 -14.04 9.99 8.72
N LYS A 64 -13.78 11.29 8.88
CA LYS A 64 -12.70 11.80 9.75
C LYS A 64 -12.89 11.41 11.21
N SER A 65 -14.13 11.36 11.70
CA SER A 65 -14.44 11.09 13.11
C SER A 65 -14.17 9.64 13.54
N ALA A 66 -14.02 8.72 12.58
CA ALA A 66 -13.72 7.33 12.88
C ALA A 66 -12.30 7.16 13.43
N TYR A 67 -12.10 6.18 14.31
CA TYR A 67 -10.80 5.90 14.93
C TYR A 67 -9.69 5.68 13.88
N LYS A 68 -9.99 4.91 12.83
CA LYS A 68 -9.16 4.79 11.62
C LYS A 68 -10.03 4.85 10.40
N SER A 69 -9.69 5.77 9.50
CA SER A 69 -10.31 5.86 8.20
C SER A 69 -9.29 6.10 7.11
N TYR A 70 -9.54 5.48 5.96
CA TYR A 70 -8.82 5.74 4.74
C TYR A 70 -9.82 5.87 3.59
N ILE A 71 -9.60 6.82 2.69
CA ILE A 71 -10.43 6.98 1.48
C ILE A 71 -9.50 7.01 0.28
N GLU A 72 -9.84 6.26 -0.76
CA GLU A 72 -9.27 6.40 -2.08
C GLU A 72 -10.34 6.91 -3.04
N ALA A 73 -10.03 7.94 -3.80
CA ALA A 73 -10.93 8.54 -4.77
C ALA A 73 -10.24 8.69 -6.12
N ILE A 74 -10.91 8.23 -7.17
CA ILE A 74 -10.46 8.28 -8.56
C ILE A 74 -11.55 8.99 -9.38
N PRO A 75 -11.22 9.98 -10.23
CA PRO A 75 -12.19 10.61 -11.12
C PRO A 75 -12.92 9.57 -11.99
N LEU A 76 -14.25 9.69 -12.13
CA LEU A 76 -15.05 8.66 -12.79
C LEU A 76 -14.64 8.41 -14.24
N ASP A 77 -14.19 9.44 -14.95
CA ASP A 77 -13.70 9.37 -16.32
C ASP A 77 -12.35 8.63 -16.45
N GLN A 78 -11.74 8.24 -15.34
CA GLN A 78 -10.44 7.58 -15.29
C GLN A 78 -10.48 6.17 -14.70
N VAL A 79 -11.63 5.68 -14.23
CA VAL A 79 -11.75 4.38 -13.54
C VAL A 79 -11.27 3.20 -14.40
N ASP A 80 -11.51 3.27 -15.71
CA ASP A 80 -11.14 2.22 -16.67
C ASP A 80 -9.71 2.37 -17.22
N LEU A 81 -9.00 3.44 -16.85
CA LEU A 81 -7.59 3.61 -17.23
C LEU A 81 -6.70 2.70 -16.39
N ASP A 82 -5.50 2.43 -16.89
CA ASP A 82 -4.47 1.78 -16.10
C ASP A 82 -4.16 2.63 -14.83
N PRO A 83 -4.14 2.00 -13.63
CA PRO A 83 -3.88 2.64 -12.34
C PRO A 83 -2.69 3.59 -12.30
N ALA A 84 -1.64 3.35 -13.09
CA ALA A 84 -0.47 4.21 -13.17
C ALA A 84 -0.78 5.59 -13.76
N PHE A 85 -1.79 5.68 -14.62
CA PHE A 85 -2.21 6.90 -15.33
C PHE A 85 -3.38 7.61 -14.65
N GLN A 86 -4.05 6.97 -13.70
CA GLN A 86 -5.18 7.54 -12.96
C GLN A 86 -4.76 8.64 -11.99
N ASN A 87 -5.43 9.79 -12.02
CA ASN A 87 -5.38 10.73 -10.92
C ASN A 87 -6.06 10.12 -9.70
N LYS A 88 -5.47 10.33 -8.53
CA LYS A 88 -5.89 9.64 -7.32
C LYS A 88 -5.72 10.53 -6.11
N LEU A 89 -6.75 10.60 -5.27
CA LEU A 89 -6.71 11.22 -3.96
C LEU A 89 -6.80 10.13 -2.90
N GLN A 90 -5.88 10.14 -1.94
CA GLN A 90 -5.80 9.18 -0.86
C GLN A 90 -5.83 9.93 0.47
N PHE A 91 -6.90 9.80 1.25
CA PHE A 91 -7.02 10.40 2.58
C PHE A 91 -6.70 9.39 3.67
N TYR A 92 -5.92 9.81 4.67
CA TYR A 92 -5.62 9.05 5.88
C TYR A 92 -6.07 9.84 7.12
N GLY A 93 -7.23 9.45 7.65
CA GLY A 93 -7.92 10.10 8.76
C GLY A 93 -7.06 10.31 10.02
N PRO A 94 -6.34 9.29 10.52
CA PRO A 94 -5.57 9.41 11.77
C PRO A 94 -4.48 10.49 11.76
N LYS A 95 -4.04 10.96 10.58
CA LYS A 95 -3.04 12.04 10.47
C LYS A 95 -3.60 13.30 9.85
N ASP A 96 -4.86 13.32 9.44
CA ASP A 96 -5.44 14.36 8.59
C ASP A 96 -4.56 14.62 7.35
N GLU A 97 -4.11 13.55 6.70
CA GLU A 97 -3.20 13.65 5.55
C GLU A 97 -3.89 13.22 4.27
N VAL A 98 -3.62 13.94 3.19
CA VAL A 98 -3.98 13.55 1.83
C VAL A 98 -2.72 13.34 1.01
N ILE A 99 -2.72 12.29 0.21
CA ILE A 99 -1.75 12.07 -0.86
C ILE A 99 -2.49 12.21 -2.19
N ILE A 100 -2.01 13.08 -3.07
CA ILE A 100 -2.58 13.29 -4.39
C ILE A 100 -1.56 12.85 -5.44
N HIS A 101 -2.03 12.08 -6.42
CA HIS A 101 -1.29 11.67 -7.61
C HIS A 101 -1.94 12.34 -8.82
N LEU A 102 -1.15 13.10 -9.58
CA LEU A 102 -1.63 13.94 -10.67
C LEU A 102 -0.83 13.71 -11.94
N ASP A 103 -1.53 13.69 -13.08
CA ASP A 103 -0.94 13.84 -14.39
C ASP A 103 -0.51 15.30 -14.63
N GLN A 104 0.24 15.52 -15.69
CA GLN A 104 0.74 16.85 -16.04
C GLN A 104 -0.38 17.85 -16.33
N ALA A 105 -1.44 17.46 -17.03
CA ALA A 105 -2.53 18.37 -17.40
C ALA A 105 -3.34 18.82 -16.17
N SER A 106 -3.56 17.90 -15.23
CA SER A 106 -4.26 18.11 -13.97
C SER A 106 -3.41 18.89 -12.99
N TYR A 107 -2.11 18.62 -12.95
CA TYR A 107 -1.16 19.46 -12.22
C TYR A 107 -1.20 20.90 -12.73
N GLN A 108 -1.17 21.13 -14.04
CA GLN A 108 -1.22 22.49 -14.63
C GLN A 108 -2.47 23.28 -14.25
N LYS A 109 -3.60 22.61 -13.94
CA LYS A 109 -4.84 23.26 -13.48
C LYS A 109 -4.77 23.76 -12.02
N LEU A 110 -3.74 23.39 -11.27
CA LEU A 110 -3.59 23.69 -9.84
C LEU A 110 -2.39 24.62 -9.58
N PRO A 111 -2.51 25.93 -9.91
CA PRO A 111 -1.39 26.87 -9.78
C PRO A 111 -0.86 27.00 -8.34
N ASN A 112 -1.72 26.78 -7.33
CA ASN A 112 -1.34 26.82 -5.92
C ASN A 112 -0.33 25.73 -5.52
N LEU A 113 -0.22 24.64 -6.30
CA LEU A 113 0.77 23.58 -6.09
C LEU A 113 2.10 23.85 -6.80
N HIS A 114 2.19 24.90 -7.64
CA HIS A 114 3.36 25.15 -8.50
C HIS A 114 4.45 25.98 -7.84
N GLN A 115 4.13 26.70 -6.75
CA GLN A 115 5.08 27.61 -6.14
C GLN A 115 6.05 26.87 -5.21
N ASP A 116 7.34 26.95 -5.56
CA ASP A 116 8.46 26.64 -4.67
C ASP A 116 8.52 27.64 -3.51
N GLN A 117 9.02 27.18 -2.37
CA GLN A 117 9.28 27.93 -1.13
C GLN A 117 10.28 29.10 -1.31
N LYS A 118 9.95 30.11 -2.11
CA LYS A 118 10.68 31.38 -2.13
C LYS A 118 9.74 32.47 -1.63
N HIS A 119 10.04 32.96 -0.43
CA HIS A 119 9.48 34.16 0.16
C HIS A 119 9.32 35.26 -0.90
N ASP A 120 8.08 35.53 -1.31
CA ASP A 120 7.77 36.74 -2.04
C ASP A 120 7.89 37.93 -1.08
N ARG A 121 8.84 38.83 -1.36
CA ARG A 121 9.02 40.10 -0.65
C ARG A 121 7.86 41.09 -0.86
N TYR A 122 6.85 40.72 -1.63
CA TYR A 122 5.67 41.52 -1.92
C TYR A 122 4.41 40.65 -1.90
N GLY A 123 3.94 40.31 -0.69
CA GLY A 123 2.53 40.22 -0.32
C GLY A 123 1.52 39.55 -1.28
N SER A 124 1.92 38.59 -2.11
CA SER A 124 1.00 37.74 -2.85
C SER A 124 0.55 36.63 -1.91
N ILE A 125 -0.74 36.64 -1.56
CA ILE A 125 -1.36 35.69 -0.64
C ILE A 125 -1.40 34.32 -1.32
N SER A 126 -0.37 33.52 -1.13
CA SER A 126 -0.47 32.08 -1.26
C SER A 126 -0.94 31.51 0.07
N SER A 127 -2.22 31.15 0.10
CA SER A 127 -2.99 30.77 1.29
C SER A 127 -2.77 29.32 1.75
N PHE A 128 -1.89 28.57 1.07
CA PHE A 128 -1.34 27.34 1.63
C PHE A 128 -0.21 27.69 2.59
N ASP A 129 -0.32 27.27 3.85
CA ASP A 129 0.85 27.20 4.72
C ASP A 129 1.77 26.11 4.14
N TYR A 130 2.72 26.49 3.28
CA TYR A 130 3.59 25.59 2.51
C TYR A 130 4.35 24.57 3.37
N SER A 131 4.46 24.82 4.68
CA SER A 131 4.96 23.84 5.64
C SER A 131 4.13 22.53 5.68
N GLN A 132 2.90 22.57 5.18
CA GLN A 132 1.93 21.46 5.19
C GLN A 132 1.85 20.69 3.86
N VAL A 133 2.49 21.19 2.80
CA VAL A 133 2.53 20.53 1.48
C VAL A 133 3.94 20.04 1.21
N LYS A 134 4.09 18.73 1.08
CA LYS A 134 5.36 18.08 0.75
C LYS A 134 5.25 17.38 -0.59
N LYS A 135 6.02 17.83 -1.57
CA LYS A 135 6.24 17.08 -2.81
C LYS A 135 6.99 15.78 -2.48
N LEU A 136 6.42 14.64 -2.87
CA LEU A 136 6.99 13.32 -2.57
C LEU A 136 7.88 12.83 -3.72
N THR A 137 7.38 12.86 -4.95
CA THR A 137 8.11 12.42 -6.15
C THR A 137 7.62 13.14 -7.41
N ASN A 138 8.51 13.21 -8.41
CA ASN A 138 8.18 13.45 -9.81
C ASN A 138 8.57 12.18 -10.57
N ASP A 139 7.60 11.30 -10.79
CA ASP A 139 7.86 10.04 -11.48
C ASP A 139 7.56 10.24 -12.97
N LYS A 140 8.38 9.65 -13.84
CA LYS A 140 8.07 9.50 -15.27
C LYS A 140 7.54 8.10 -15.49
N ILE A 141 6.38 7.99 -16.12
CA ILE A 141 5.73 6.70 -16.40
C ILE A 141 5.58 6.57 -17.92
N GLY A 142 6.04 5.47 -18.51
CA GLY A 142 6.04 5.26 -19.95
C GLY A 142 7.21 4.39 -20.42
N HIS A 143 7.26 4.10 -21.72
CA HIS A 143 8.37 3.40 -22.37
C HIS A 143 8.87 4.19 -23.58
N GLY A 144 10.18 4.39 -23.68
CA GLY A 144 10.82 5.06 -24.83
C GLY A 144 10.62 6.58 -24.83
N GLU A 145 10.14 7.13 -25.94
CA GLU A 145 9.96 8.58 -26.12
C GLU A 145 8.67 9.13 -25.50
N ASN A 146 7.76 8.27 -25.03
CA ASN A 146 6.46 8.63 -24.45
C ASN A 146 6.49 8.59 -22.92
N ASP A 147 7.32 9.45 -22.31
CA ASP A 147 7.37 9.63 -20.86
C ASP A 147 6.26 10.60 -20.38
N TYR A 148 5.37 10.11 -19.51
CA TYR A 148 4.35 10.94 -18.86
C TYR A 148 4.81 11.38 -17.48
N SER A 149 4.82 12.69 -17.23
CA SER A 149 5.16 13.25 -15.93
C SER A 149 4.02 13.05 -14.92
N ARG A 150 4.35 12.49 -13.76
CA ARG A 150 3.42 12.21 -12.68
C ARG A 150 3.90 12.87 -11.40
N TYR A 151 3.01 13.62 -10.78
CA TYR A 151 3.30 14.44 -9.63
C TYR A 151 2.63 13.84 -8.41
N ARG A 152 3.40 13.63 -7.35
CA ARG A 152 2.88 13.10 -6.09
C ARG A 152 3.10 14.09 -4.96
N TYR A 153 2.01 14.53 -4.33
CA TYR A 153 2.02 15.46 -3.21
C TYR A 153 1.42 14.85 -1.96
N LYS A 154 1.98 15.19 -0.82
CA LYS A 154 1.40 14.95 0.51
C LYS A 154 0.97 16.28 1.10
N ILE A 155 -0.27 16.38 1.56
CA ILE A 155 -0.90 17.59 2.08
C ILE A 155 -1.45 17.26 3.46
N LYS A 156 -1.07 18.02 4.48
CA LYS A 156 -1.74 17.95 5.79
C LYS A 156 -2.95 18.87 5.76
N ILE A 157 -4.14 18.31 5.96
CA ILE A 157 -5.41 19.02 5.77
C ILE A 157 -5.75 19.83 7.02
N LYS A 158 -6.14 21.09 6.81
CA LYS A 158 -7.08 21.79 7.69
C LYS A 158 -8.37 21.97 6.92
N PHE A 159 -9.48 21.39 7.39
CA PHE A 159 -10.75 21.31 6.63
C PHE A 159 -11.43 22.66 6.32
N SER A 160 -10.87 23.75 6.86
CA SER A 160 -11.22 25.13 6.57
C SER A 160 -10.35 25.76 5.46
N GLN A 161 -9.45 25.02 4.81
CA GLN A 161 -8.58 25.51 3.73
C GLN A 161 -9.32 25.54 2.39
N PRO A 162 -9.61 26.73 1.84
CA PRO A 162 -10.28 26.89 0.54
C PRO A 162 -9.51 26.22 -0.61
N GLU A 163 -8.20 26.07 -0.48
CA GLU A 163 -7.32 25.53 -1.52
C GLU A 163 -7.52 24.03 -1.70
N PHE A 164 -7.74 23.30 -0.60
CA PHE A 164 -8.06 21.87 -0.68
C PHE A 164 -9.44 21.64 -1.29
N GLU A 165 -10.42 22.48 -0.91
CA GLU A 165 -11.74 22.46 -1.55
C GLU A 165 -11.65 22.77 -3.04
N PHE A 166 -10.79 23.72 -3.44
CA PHE A 166 -10.54 24.03 -4.84
C PHE A 166 -9.98 22.82 -5.58
N ILE A 167 -8.96 22.14 -5.04
CA ILE A 167 -8.41 20.92 -5.66
C ILE A 167 -9.50 19.87 -5.88
N ILE A 168 -10.33 19.60 -4.88
CA ILE A 168 -11.41 18.62 -5.00
C ILE A 168 -12.44 19.06 -6.04
N LYS A 169 -12.89 20.33 -6.03
CA LYS A 169 -13.85 20.84 -7.02
C LYS A 169 -13.30 20.84 -8.45
N THR A 170 -11.99 21.03 -8.63
CA THR A 170 -11.37 21.10 -9.96
C THR A 170 -11.08 19.72 -10.54
N LEU A 171 -10.61 18.77 -9.72
CA LEU A 171 -10.10 17.48 -10.21
C LEU A 171 -10.88 16.25 -9.74
N PHE A 172 -11.59 16.36 -8.62
CA PHE A 172 -12.26 15.24 -7.95
C PHE A 172 -13.75 15.55 -7.67
N ASN A 173 -14.38 16.33 -8.56
CA ASN A 173 -15.78 16.73 -8.43
C ASN A 173 -16.76 15.59 -8.70
N ASN A 174 -16.33 14.54 -9.38
CA ASN A 174 -17.12 13.34 -9.57
C ASN A 174 -16.19 12.13 -9.55
N VAL A 175 -16.30 11.31 -8.51
CA VAL A 175 -15.33 10.26 -8.23
C VAL A 175 -15.99 8.93 -7.92
N HIS A 176 -15.30 7.86 -8.30
CA HIS A 176 -15.42 6.58 -7.64
C HIS A 176 -14.59 6.63 -6.35
N ALA A 177 -15.25 6.44 -5.21
CA ALA A 177 -14.63 6.48 -3.90
C ALA A 177 -14.77 5.14 -3.18
N GLU A 178 -13.64 4.64 -2.68
CA GLU A 178 -13.59 3.52 -1.76
C GLU A 178 -13.15 4.01 -0.39
N SER A 179 -13.92 3.69 0.65
CA SER A 179 -13.58 4.01 2.03
C SER A 179 -13.37 2.76 2.86
N TYR A 180 -12.42 2.84 3.78
CA TYR A 180 -11.97 1.76 4.65
C TYR A 180 -11.98 2.28 6.08
N ILE A 181 -12.83 1.70 6.91
CA ILE A 181 -13.13 2.24 8.24
C ILE A 181 -12.92 1.16 9.28
N TYR A 182 -12.18 1.49 10.33
CA TYR A 182 -12.12 0.72 11.56
C TYR A 182 -12.43 1.64 12.72
N ASP A 183 -13.53 1.34 13.41
CA ASP A 183 -13.94 1.99 14.63
C ASP A 183 -14.34 0.91 15.66
N PRO A 184 -13.65 0.83 16.83
CA PRO A 184 -14.01 -0.11 17.89
C PRO A 184 -15.45 0.03 18.39
N GLY A 185 -16.08 1.20 18.22
CA GLY A 185 -17.46 1.46 18.61
C GLY A 185 -18.50 1.02 17.57
N MET A 186 -18.08 0.54 16.40
CA MET A 186 -18.99 0.06 15.36
C MET A 186 -19.08 -1.47 15.33
N GLU A 187 -20.27 -1.98 15.06
CA GLU A 187 -20.43 -3.38 14.65
C GLU A 187 -19.85 -3.55 13.25
N LEU A 188 -18.72 -4.24 13.16
CA LEU A 188 -18.00 -4.46 11.92
C LEU A 188 -18.09 -5.94 11.50
N PRO A 189 -18.09 -6.23 10.19
CA PRO A 189 -18.13 -7.60 9.72
C PRO A 189 -16.89 -8.37 10.18
N THR A 190 -17.10 -9.60 10.67
CA THR A 190 -16.00 -10.51 11.01
C THR A 190 -15.24 -10.87 9.72
N PRO A 191 -13.92 -10.64 9.66
CA PRO A 191 -13.14 -11.00 8.47
C PRO A 191 -13.21 -12.49 8.19
N GLN A 192 -13.38 -12.85 6.92
CA GLN A 192 -13.24 -14.24 6.50
C GLN A 192 -11.77 -14.63 6.46
N VAL A 193 -11.43 -15.66 7.23
CA VAL A 193 -10.08 -16.21 7.32
C VAL A 193 -10.13 -17.68 6.98
N HIS A 194 -9.45 -18.07 5.91
CA HIS A 194 -9.19 -19.47 5.64
C HIS A 194 -7.85 -19.85 6.29
N LYS A 195 -7.86 -20.93 7.07
CA LYS A 195 -6.67 -21.48 7.72
C LYS A 195 -6.39 -22.86 7.15
N ASP A 196 -5.18 -23.05 6.67
CA ASP A 196 -4.70 -24.30 6.11
C ASP A 196 -3.24 -24.55 6.49
N THR A 197 -2.72 -25.73 6.14
CA THR A 197 -1.33 -26.14 6.41
C THR A 197 -0.59 -26.24 5.10
N VAL A 198 0.56 -25.58 5.01
CA VAL A 198 1.44 -25.63 3.84
C VAL A 198 2.75 -26.32 4.18
N SER A 199 3.30 -27.07 3.23
CA SER A 199 4.60 -27.72 3.37
C SER A 199 5.69 -26.76 2.90
N MET A 200 6.58 -26.34 3.79
CA MET A 200 7.73 -25.51 3.43
C MET A 200 9.00 -26.34 3.31
N PRO A 201 9.83 -26.12 2.28
CA PRO A 201 11.09 -26.82 2.13
C PRO A 201 12.05 -26.46 3.27
N VAL A 202 12.77 -27.46 3.77
CA VAL A 202 13.90 -27.27 4.68
C VAL A 202 15.05 -26.68 3.87
N LEU A 203 15.38 -25.43 4.14
CA LEU A 203 16.48 -24.74 3.48
C LEU A 203 17.80 -25.08 4.18
N SER A 204 18.74 -25.65 3.46
CA SER A 204 20.04 -26.04 4.02
C SER A 204 20.94 -24.81 4.15
N ASN A 205 21.15 -24.31 5.37
CA ASN A 205 22.04 -23.16 5.67
C ASN A 205 23.54 -23.38 5.35
N ASN A 206 23.92 -24.48 4.69
CA ASN A 206 25.31 -24.80 4.36
C ASN A 206 25.67 -24.13 3.03
N GLY A 207 26.16 -22.90 3.13
CA GLY A 207 26.43 -22.03 2.00
C GLY A 207 27.56 -22.49 1.07
N LEU A 208 27.51 -21.94 -0.14
CA LEU A 208 28.62 -21.44 -0.96
C LEU A 208 28.04 -21.10 -2.34
N GLU A 209 27.55 -19.86 -2.49
CA GLU A 209 27.47 -19.05 -3.73
C GLU A 209 26.42 -17.95 -3.49
N LEU A 210 26.89 -16.76 -3.13
CA LEU A 210 26.08 -15.67 -2.55
C LEU A 210 25.16 -14.95 -3.54
N ASP A 211 25.29 -15.21 -4.85
CA ASP A 211 24.54 -14.45 -5.87
C ASP A 211 23.41 -15.26 -6.54
N ASP A 212 23.53 -16.59 -6.70
CA ASP A 212 22.47 -17.45 -7.29
C ASP A 212 21.64 -18.19 -6.24
N TYR A 213 22.19 -18.47 -5.05
CA TYR A 213 21.52 -19.24 -4.00
C TYR A 213 20.30 -18.52 -3.40
N THR A 214 20.29 -17.18 -3.42
CA THR A 214 19.17 -16.38 -2.90
C THR A 214 17.97 -16.41 -3.83
N THR A 215 18.19 -16.44 -5.15
CA THR A 215 17.12 -16.39 -6.16
C THR A 215 16.41 -17.74 -6.22
N ASP A 216 17.16 -18.84 -6.33
CA ASP A 216 16.60 -20.20 -6.37
C ASP A 216 15.84 -20.56 -5.09
N THR A 217 16.37 -20.16 -3.93
CA THR A 217 15.71 -20.36 -2.64
C THR A 217 14.39 -19.58 -2.55
N GLN A 218 14.38 -18.32 -3.02
CA GLN A 218 13.18 -17.49 -3.00
C GLN A 218 12.11 -17.99 -3.98
N GLU A 219 12.52 -18.42 -5.17
CA GLU A 219 11.63 -19.05 -6.13
C GLU A 219 11.01 -20.31 -5.52
N LEU A 220 11.81 -21.16 -4.89
CA LEU A 220 11.34 -22.36 -4.22
C LEU A 220 10.37 -22.04 -3.08
N ILE A 221 10.70 -21.09 -2.21
CA ILE A 221 9.81 -20.63 -1.13
C ILE A 221 8.51 -20.08 -1.70
N THR A 222 8.58 -19.28 -2.76
CA THR A 222 7.41 -18.69 -3.41
C THR A 222 6.52 -19.77 -4.01
N LEU A 223 7.11 -20.75 -4.71
CA LEU A 223 6.40 -21.91 -5.26
C LEU A 223 5.66 -22.68 -4.17
N PHE A 224 6.37 -23.09 -3.10
CA PHE A 224 5.77 -23.86 -2.00
C PHE A 224 4.81 -23.05 -1.11
N THR A 225 4.90 -21.70 -1.14
CA THR A 225 3.93 -20.82 -0.47
C THR A 225 2.60 -20.72 -1.22
N HIS A 226 2.64 -20.77 -2.56
CA HIS A 226 1.47 -20.46 -3.40
C HIS A 226 0.82 -21.68 -4.04
N LEU A 227 1.55 -22.79 -4.17
CA LEU A 227 1.10 -24.01 -4.83
C LEU A 227 1.02 -25.18 -3.85
N GLU A 228 0.08 -26.08 -4.10
CA GLU A 228 0.01 -27.36 -3.38
C GLU A 228 1.16 -28.28 -3.84
N PRO A 229 1.68 -29.18 -2.97
CA PRO A 229 2.77 -30.08 -3.34
C PRO A 229 2.51 -30.93 -4.59
N SER A 230 1.25 -31.23 -4.89
CA SER A 230 0.84 -31.97 -6.09
C SER A 230 0.97 -31.17 -7.39
N GLN A 231 1.07 -29.84 -7.30
CA GLN A 231 1.23 -28.92 -8.43
C GLN A 231 2.70 -28.61 -8.71
N ILE A 232 3.59 -28.99 -7.80
CA ILE A 232 5.04 -28.75 -7.92
C ILE A 232 5.69 -30.01 -8.49
N THR A 233 6.34 -29.85 -9.64
CA THR A 233 7.11 -30.95 -10.24
C THR A 233 8.28 -31.30 -9.32
N ASN A 234 8.51 -32.59 -9.05
CA ASN A 234 9.56 -33.10 -8.15
C ASN A 234 9.42 -32.70 -6.67
N SER A 235 8.22 -32.38 -6.19
CA SER A 235 8.00 -32.02 -4.77
C SER A 235 8.53 -33.04 -3.76
N SER A 236 8.52 -34.33 -4.10
CA SER A 236 9.04 -35.43 -3.27
C SER A 236 10.56 -35.41 -3.05
N GLN A 237 11.31 -34.59 -3.80
CA GLN A 237 12.76 -34.45 -3.64
C GLN A 237 13.16 -33.53 -2.48
N TYR A 238 12.21 -32.74 -1.98
CA TYR A 238 12.46 -31.77 -0.92
C TYR A 238 12.00 -32.31 0.44
N GLU A 239 12.87 -32.23 1.44
CA GLU A 239 12.45 -32.38 2.83
C GLU A 239 11.61 -31.15 3.20
N THR A 240 10.43 -31.35 3.81
CA THR A 240 9.51 -30.25 4.12
C THR A 240 9.01 -30.33 5.56
N PHE A 241 8.61 -29.18 6.11
CA PHE A 241 7.95 -29.07 7.40
C PHE A 241 6.64 -28.29 7.28
N PRO A 242 5.61 -28.64 8.09
CA PRO A 242 4.31 -27.98 8.01
C PRO A 242 4.34 -26.61 8.69
N LEU A 243 3.81 -25.60 8.01
CA LEU A 243 3.52 -24.27 8.57
C LEU A 243 2.04 -23.94 8.43
N THR A 244 1.56 -23.02 9.27
CA THR A 244 0.18 -22.53 9.18
C THR A 244 0.11 -21.39 8.17
N ARG A 245 -0.79 -21.50 7.20
CA ARG A 245 -1.14 -20.42 6.26
C ARG A 245 -2.51 -19.86 6.62
N TYR A 246 -2.59 -18.54 6.68
CA TYR A 246 -3.82 -17.77 6.79
C TYR A 246 -4.05 -17.04 5.46
N THR A 247 -5.14 -17.36 4.77
CA THR A 247 -5.56 -16.66 3.55
C THR A 247 -6.78 -15.81 3.85
N MET A 248 -6.68 -14.52 3.53
CA MET A 248 -7.70 -13.52 3.80
C MET A 248 -7.92 -12.65 2.59
N ASN A 249 -9.17 -12.23 2.38
CA ASN A 249 -9.53 -11.30 1.33
C ASN A 249 -9.93 -9.98 1.93
N ASN A 250 -9.61 -8.90 1.22
CA ASN A 250 -9.92 -7.54 1.60
C ASN A 250 -9.34 -7.27 2.99
N VAL A 251 -8.06 -6.93 3.12
CA VAL A 251 -7.40 -6.79 4.42
C VAL A 251 -6.86 -5.39 4.59
N TYR A 252 -7.28 -4.72 5.65
CA TYR A 252 -6.68 -3.46 6.08
C TYR A 252 -5.26 -3.70 6.58
N CYS A 253 -4.30 -2.88 6.13
CA CYS A 253 -2.88 -3.15 6.36
C CYS A 253 -2.50 -3.22 7.86
N GLU A 254 -3.21 -2.51 8.72
CA GLU A 254 -2.96 -2.55 10.16
C GLU A 254 -3.39 -3.83 10.89
N SER A 255 -4.14 -4.70 10.21
CA SER A 255 -4.40 -6.07 10.68
C SER A 255 -3.15 -6.95 10.59
N ILE A 256 -2.17 -6.53 9.79
CA ILE A 256 -0.94 -7.29 9.50
C ILE A 256 0.23 -6.72 10.31
N THR A 257 0.29 -5.39 10.46
CA THR A 257 1.37 -4.73 11.21
C THR A 257 1.38 -5.17 12.67
N GLY A 258 2.57 -5.47 13.20
CA GLY A 258 2.75 -5.95 14.57
C GLY A 258 2.33 -7.40 14.81
N THR A 259 2.07 -8.19 13.77
CA THR A 259 1.83 -9.65 13.90
C THR A 259 3.11 -10.44 13.61
N ASN A 260 3.26 -11.60 14.26
CA ASN A 260 4.44 -12.44 14.09
C ASN A 260 4.21 -13.43 12.93
N TRP A 261 4.80 -13.14 11.79
CA TRP A 261 4.76 -13.97 10.58
C TRP A 261 6.18 -14.22 10.05
N GLU A 262 6.31 -15.29 9.28
CA GLU A 262 7.58 -15.70 8.64
C GLU A 262 7.59 -15.30 7.17
N ILE A 263 6.47 -15.50 6.48
CA ILE A 263 6.28 -15.12 5.07
C ILE A 263 4.95 -14.38 4.93
N LEU A 264 4.96 -13.34 4.11
CA LEU A 264 3.81 -12.51 3.83
C LEU A 264 3.69 -12.28 2.33
N SER A 265 2.54 -12.63 1.78
CA SER A 265 2.18 -12.38 0.39
C SER A 265 1.00 -11.40 0.37
N LEU A 266 1.26 -10.19 -0.14
CA LEU A 266 0.35 -9.05 -0.11
C LEU A 266 -0.05 -8.66 -1.52
N HIS A 267 -1.30 -8.88 -1.88
CA HIS A 267 -1.82 -8.53 -3.19
C HIS A 267 -2.68 -7.28 -3.10
N THR A 268 -2.53 -6.37 -4.05
CA THR A 268 -3.54 -5.37 -4.40
C THR A 268 -4.14 -5.74 -5.75
N LYS A 269 -4.98 -4.89 -6.33
CA LYS A 269 -5.48 -5.09 -7.69
C LYS A 269 -4.34 -5.14 -8.72
N ASP A 270 -3.29 -4.35 -8.49
CA ASP A 270 -2.29 -4.03 -9.51
C ASP A 270 -0.85 -4.27 -9.05
N THR A 271 -0.66 -4.81 -7.85
CA THR A 271 0.67 -5.09 -7.32
C THR A 271 0.66 -6.34 -6.47
N HIS A 272 1.74 -7.09 -6.55
CA HIS A 272 2.05 -8.14 -5.59
C HIS A 272 3.30 -7.75 -4.82
N MET A 273 3.23 -7.83 -3.50
CA MET A 273 4.37 -7.63 -2.62
C MET A 273 4.58 -8.92 -1.82
N PHE A 274 5.73 -9.54 -2.00
CA PHE A 274 6.15 -10.69 -1.23
C PHE A 274 7.20 -10.25 -0.22
N ILE A 275 7.03 -10.63 1.05
CA ILE A 275 7.96 -10.33 2.12
C ILE A 275 8.33 -11.61 2.85
N GLN A 276 9.60 -11.97 2.81
CA GLN A 276 10.14 -13.06 3.59
C GLN A 276 10.98 -12.48 4.73
N LYS A 277 10.68 -12.91 5.96
CA LYS A 277 11.46 -12.55 7.14
C LYS A 277 12.53 -13.61 7.38
N ASN A 278 13.79 -13.20 7.36
CA ASN A 278 14.89 -13.93 7.98
C ASN A 278 15.21 -13.25 9.33
N GLU A 279 15.90 -13.93 10.25
CA GLU A 279 16.13 -13.48 11.64
C GLU A 279 16.62 -12.02 11.75
N LYS A 280 17.34 -11.49 10.75
CA LYS A 280 17.92 -10.14 10.75
C LYS A 280 17.39 -9.19 9.66
N VAL A 281 16.74 -9.72 8.62
CA VAL A 281 16.42 -8.98 7.38
C VAL A 281 15.08 -9.46 6.82
N ALA A 282 14.27 -8.54 6.30
CA ALA A 282 13.18 -8.89 5.40
C ALA A 282 13.51 -8.52 3.96
N ILE A 283 13.29 -9.46 3.04
CA ILE A 283 13.43 -9.22 1.61
C ILE A 283 12.04 -8.90 1.07
N VAL A 284 11.89 -7.74 0.44
CA VAL A 284 10.64 -7.26 -0.14
C VAL A 284 10.75 -7.31 -1.65
N HIS A 285 9.95 -8.17 -2.26
CA HIS A 285 9.81 -8.23 -3.72
C HIS A 285 8.51 -7.56 -4.12
N VAL A 286 8.56 -6.60 -5.05
CA VAL A 286 7.38 -5.89 -5.54
C VAL A 286 7.26 -6.09 -7.05
N GLU A 287 6.19 -6.78 -7.44
CA GLU A 287 5.78 -6.94 -8.83
C GLU A 287 4.63 -5.98 -9.15
N ARG A 288 4.72 -5.35 -10.33
CA ARG A 288 3.68 -4.52 -10.94
C ARG A 288 3.35 -5.08 -12.31
#